data_AF-A5D8Q8-F1
#
_entry.id   AF-A5D8Q8-F1
#
_cell.length_a   1.000
_cell.length_b   1.000
_cell.length_c   1.000
_cell.angle_alpha   90.00
_cell.angle_beta   90.00
_cell.angle_gamma   90.00
#
_symmetry.space_group_name_H-M   'P 1'
#
loop_
_entity.id
_entity.type
_entity.pdbx_description
1 polymer ?
#
loop_
_entity_poly.entity_id
_entity_poly.type
_entity_poly.pdbx_seq_one_letter_code
_entity_poly.pdbx_strand_id
1 'polypeptide(L)'
;MLESIRLYKDLHDFELQGPTRVVEWIGDKSICVAGYDSAKRNEILQLLIPQKLHAKENPGLCPERDLKVEHGGFIDEPVYSLKHIPQSSLIVTSGPASCPLWVWQIGPEDRDVIQPISTLPSDAGKGTWTRIATTTSASPQILHGSQADSIRLTDIESTKQIHTLGVSGSDGVSTLCFLDSRTVFVCCMNGRQFIADIRMPGAASEGRVGEEGLSCVTWCSAVHPSKEDVCSTVASVSSEGHMCLTDPRNLSVPLKCATWCTPIPAASEQFLSICWAPALSDCISVSGFGGSVQIFDTKRWDSAMKEREAVFIHKGHSVMGTCEDGREPTVTAHAWHPWKERTVLSAASDGSLHVWNWSDLPVHDGTEL
;
A
#
# COMPACT_ATOMS: atom_id res chain seq x y z
N MET A 1 10.89 23.14 -13.99
CA MET A 1 10.96 23.03 -12.52
C MET A 1 10.06 24.06 -11.81
N LEU A 2 10.12 25.36 -12.15
CA LEU A 2 9.24 26.38 -11.55
C LEU A 2 7.75 26.27 -11.94
N GLU A 3 7.42 25.75 -13.12
CA GLU A 3 6.00 25.54 -13.49
C GLU A 3 5.39 24.33 -12.79
N SER A 4 6.15 23.26 -12.57
CA SER A 4 5.65 22.05 -11.90
C SER A 4 5.33 22.27 -10.43
N ILE A 5 6.03 23.19 -9.75
CA ILE A 5 5.76 23.48 -8.33
C ILE A 5 4.40 24.17 -8.13
N ARG A 6 3.91 24.92 -9.13
CA ARG A 6 2.60 25.61 -9.08
C ARG A 6 1.41 24.66 -9.06
N LEU A 7 1.63 23.40 -9.44
CA LEU A 7 0.61 22.37 -9.39
C LEU A 7 0.34 21.91 -7.95
N TYR A 8 1.28 22.16 -7.02
CA TYR A 8 1.18 21.77 -5.63
C TYR A 8 0.57 22.89 -4.79
N LYS A 9 -0.37 22.52 -3.92
CA LYS A 9 -0.86 23.37 -2.83
C LYS A 9 0.11 23.31 -1.65
N ASP A 10 0.56 22.11 -1.31
CA ASP A 10 1.57 21.84 -0.29
C ASP A 10 2.53 20.78 -0.85
N LEU A 11 3.83 20.95 -0.64
CA LEU A 11 4.85 19.96 -0.96
C LEU A 11 5.90 20.01 0.14
N HIS A 12 6.02 18.92 0.87
CA HIS A 12 7.02 18.72 1.90
C HIS A 12 7.92 17.56 1.49
N ASP A 13 9.21 17.77 1.65
CA ASP A 13 10.27 16.83 1.34
C ASP A 13 11.04 16.52 2.63
N PHE A 14 11.30 15.23 2.84
CA PHE A 14 11.97 14.67 4.01
C PHE A 14 12.94 13.60 3.55
N GLU A 15 13.97 13.35 4.35
CA GLU A 15 14.97 12.32 4.09
C GLU A 15 15.00 11.33 5.25
N LEU A 16 14.80 10.04 4.95
CA LEU A 16 15.01 8.95 5.89
C LEU A 16 16.47 8.49 5.86
N GLN A 17 16.99 8.00 6.99
CA GLN A 17 18.36 7.47 7.06
C GLN A 17 18.59 6.26 6.13
N GLY A 18 17.52 5.55 5.77
CA GLY A 18 17.53 4.51 4.76
C GLY A 18 16.20 4.45 4.02
N PRO A 19 16.18 3.88 2.82
CA PRO A 19 14.96 3.76 2.05
C PRO A 19 13.97 2.83 2.75
N THR A 20 12.70 3.15 2.60
CA THR A 20 11.60 2.32 3.08
C THR A 20 10.75 1.81 1.92
N ARG A 21 10.14 0.64 2.06
CA ARG A 21 9.14 0.11 1.13
C ARG A 21 7.78 -0.09 1.77
N VAL A 22 7.60 0.43 2.98
CA VAL A 22 6.37 0.34 3.76
C VAL A 22 6.04 1.70 4.36
N VAL A 23 4.80 2.14 4.19
CA VAL A 23 4.24 3.31 4.87
C VAL A 23 2.87 2.89 5.39
N GLU A 24 2.79 2.65 6.69
CA GLU A 24 1.55 2.24 7.36
C GLU A 24 1.07 3.35 8.27
N TRP A 25 -0.19 3.76 8.16
CA TRP A 25 -0.75 4.76 9.07
C TRP A 25 -1.04 4.16 10.45
N ILE A 26 -0.73 4.92 11.49
CA ILE A 26 -1.18 4.70 12.86
C ILE A 26 -2.08 5.87 13.26
N GLY A 27 -3.38 5.62 13.26
CA GLY A 27 -4.37 6.67 13.45
C GLY A 27 -4.35 7.68 12.30
N ASP A 28 -4.33 8.97 12.63
CA ASP A 28 -4.44 10.06 11.65
C ASP A 28 -3.31 11.09 11.73
N LYS A 29 -2.23 10.80 12.48
CA LYS A 29 -1.10 11.72 12.72
C LYS A 29 0.26 11.07 12.56
N SER A 30 0.37 9.76 12.69
CA SER A 30 1.65 9.07 12.68
C SER A 30 1.67 8.00 11.59
N ILE A 31 2.85 7.75 11.07
CA ILE A 31 3.14 6.66 10.15
C ILE A 31 4.20 5.75 10.74
N CYS A 32 4.15 4.48 10.39
CA CYS A 32 5.25 3.55 10.57
C CYS A 32 5.95 3.29 9.24
N VAL A 33 7.28 3.35 9.30
CA VAL A 33 8.19 3.03 8.20
C VAL A 33 9.23 2.03 8.68
N ALA A 34 9.76 1.24 7.76
CA ALA A 34 10.83 0.30 8.06
C ALA A 34 11.80 0.14 6.90
N GLY A 35 13.09 -0.04 7.22
CA GLY A 35 14.13 -0.30 6.25
C GLY A 35 14.02 -1.70 5.62
N TYR A 36 14.57 -1.86 4.42
CA TYR A 36 14.58 -3.12 3.69
C TYR A 36 15.96 -3.50 3.10
N ASP A 37 17.03 -2.97 3.68
CA ASP A 37 18.40 -3.26 3.26
C ASP A 37 18.86 -4.62 3.78
N SER A 38 19.45 -5.44 2.92
CA SER A 38 19.96 -6.78 3.29
C SER A 38 21.39 -6.76 3.83
N ALA A 39 22.13 -5.67 3.65
CA ALA A 39 23.55 -5.55 4.00
C ALA A 39 23.78 -4.85 5.34
N LYS A 40 22.78 -4.16 5.88
CA LYS A 40 22.86 -3.44 7.15
C LYS A 40 21.59 -3.64 7.99
N ARG A 41 21.70 -3.29 9.26
CA ARG A 41 20.59 -3.24 10.19
C ARG A 41 19.58 -2.19 9.75
N ASN A 42 18.30 -2.53 9.83
CA ASN A 42 17.18 -1.70 9.42
C ASN A 42 16.52 -1.05 10.63
N GLU A 43 16.09 0.19 10.44
CA GLU A 43 15.26 0.91 11.42
C GLU A 43 13.79 0.55 11.21
N ILE A 44 13.04 0.49 12.31
CA ILE A 44 11.58 0.52 12.34
C ILE A 44 11.20 1.75 13.14
N LEU A 45 10.50 2.70 12.53
CA LEU A 45 10.22 4.00 13.12
C LEU A 45 8.71 4.26 13.14
N GLN A 46 8.23 4.84 14.23
CA GLN A 46 6.98 5.59 14.25
C GLN A 46 7.31 7.08 14.12
N LEU A 47 6.83 7.71 13.06
CA LEU A 47 7.06 9.11 12.75
C LEU A 47 5.75 9.88 12.88
N LEU A 48 5.76 10.93 13.71
CA LEU A 48 4.70 11.92 13.76
C LEU A 48 4.88 12.89 12.59
N ILE A 49 3.84 13.02 11.77
CA ILE A 49 3.86 13.96 10.65
C ILE A 49 3.71 15.40 11.16
N PRO A 50 4.31 16.39 10.48
CA PRO A 50 4.19 17.80 10.84
C PRO A 50 2.76 18.24 11.10
N GLN A 51 2.56 19.08 12.13
CA GLN A 51 1.22 19.49 12.59
C GLN A 51 0.37 20.11 11.48
N LYS A 52 0.98 20.88 10.58
CA LYS A 52 0.31 21.49 9.42
C LYS A 52 -0.33 20.46 8.47
N LEU A 53 0.16 19.22 8.46
CA LEU A 53 -0.35 18.14 7.62
C LEU A 53 -1.58 17.45 8.22
N HIS A 54 -1.69 17.40 9.56
CA HIS A 54 -2.81 16.76 10.26
C HIS A 54 -3.72 17.71 11.06
N ALA A 55 -3.49 19.03 10.97
CA ALA A 55 -4.37 20.02 11.60
C ALA A 55 -5.69 20.14 10.82
N LYS A 56 -6.82 19.92 11.50
CA LYS A 56 -8.17 20.11 10.92
C LYS A 56 -8.59 21.58 10.89
N GLU A 57 -8.12 22.37 11.85
CA GLU A 57 -8.46 23.78 12.00
C GLU A 57 -7.19 24.63 12.02
N ASN A 58 -7.25 25.79 11.36
CA ASN A 58 -6.19 26.80 11.34
C ASN A 58 -4.78 26.26 11.03
N PRO A 59 -4.57 25.47 9.95
CA PRO A 59 -3.26 24.91 9.63
C PRO A 59 -2.19 25.99 9.40
N GLY A 60 -2.59 27.20 9.01
CA GLY A 60 -1.67 28.35 8.87
C GLY A 60 -1.08 28.87 10.19
N LEU A 61 -1.62 28.45 11.34
CA LEU A 61 -1.08 28.76 12.66
C LEU A 61 -0.18 27.63 13.20
N CYS A 62 -0.16 26.48 12.54
CA CYS A 62 0.69 25.37 12.94
C CYS A 62 2.13 25.67 12.54
N PRO A 63 3.10 25.51 13.46
CA PRO A 63 4.49 25.68 13.11
C PRO A 63 4.89 24.64 12.05
N GLU A 64 5.64 25.09 11.06
CA GLU A 64 6.31 24.18 10.14
C GLU A 64 7.42 23.46 10.91
N ARG A 65 7.34 22.14 10.94
CA ARG A 65 8.27 21.26 11.65
C ARG A 65 8.63 20.12 10.73
N ASP A 66 9.75 19.49 11.04
CA ASP A 66 10.17 18.24 10.43
C ASP A 66 9.34 17.05 10.97
N LEU A 67 9.52 15.87 10.38
CA LEU A 67 9.07 14.61 10.96
C LEU A 67 9.70 14.42 12.34
N LYS A 68 8.88 14.00 13.31
CA LYS A 68 9.37 13.68 14.65
C LYS A 68 9.34 12.17 14.85
N VAL A 69 10.47 11.57 15.20
CA VAL A 69 10.51 10.19 15.68
C VAL A 69 9.82 10.14 17.05
N GLU A 70 8.72 9.39 17.14
CA GLU A 70 8.04 9.11 18.41
C GLU A 70 8.61 7.84 19.05
N HIS A 71 8.83 6.81 18.23
CA HIS A 71 9.36 5.53 18.66
C HIS A 71 10.32 4.97 17.62
N GLY A 72 11.37 4.28 18.07
CA GLY A 72 12.35 3.64 17.20
C GLY A 72 12.71 2.23 17.66
N GLY A 73 12.98 1.36 16.69
CA GLY A 73 13.45 -0.01 16.89
C GLY A 73 14.40 -0.40 15.77
N PHE A 74 15.04 -1.55 15.93
CA PHE A 74 15.96 -2.09 14.93
C PHE A 74 15.69 -3.57 14.67
N ILE A 75 15.87 -3.97 13.42
CA ILE A 75 15.75 -5.34 12.93
C ILE A 75 16.92 -5.63 11.97
N ASP A 76 17.50 -6.83 12.05
CA ASP A 76 18.63 -7.18 11.19
C ASP A 76 18.15 -7.59 9.78
N GLU A 77 16.94 -8.13 9.67
CA GLU A 77 16.33 -8.53 8.40
C GLU A 77 15.59 -7.38 7.68
N PRO A 78 15.49 -7.42 6.34
CA PRO A 78 14.66 -6.49 5.58
C PRO A 78 13.17 -6.59 5.92
N VAL A 79 12.47 -5.45 5.98
CA VAL A 79 11.00 -5.42 6.15
C VAL A 79 10.31 -5.20 4.81
N TYR A 80 9.49 -6.16 4.38
CA TYR A 80 8.75 -6.14 3.12
C TYR A 80 7.28 -5.78 3.30
N SER A 81 6.71 -6.06 4.47
CA SER A 81 5.41 -5.53 4.88
C SER A 81 5.39 -5.24 6.37
N LEU A 82 4.61 -4.23 6.74
CA LEU A 82 4.39 -3.78 8.10
C LEU A 82 2.90 -3.46 8.24
N LYS A 83 2.25 -4.00 9.27
CA LYS A 83 0.86 -3.70 9.58
C LYS A 83 0.68 -3.40 11.06
N HIS A 84 0.02 -2.28 11.34
CA HIS A 84 -0.44 -1.95 12.68
C HIS A 84 -1.70 -2.78 13.01
N ILE A 85 -1.77 -3.32 14.21
CA ILE A 85 -2.96 -4.01 14.69
C ILE A 85 -3.91 -2.94 15.27
N PRO A 86 -5.11 -2.75 14.68
CA PRO A 86 -6.04 -1.71 15.12
C PRO A 86 -6.33 -1.75 16.61
N GLN A 87 -6.49 -0.58 17.23
CA GLN A 87 -6.84 -0.41 18.65
C GLN A 87 -5.86 -1.07 19.63
N SER A 88 -4.62 -1.29 19.19
CA SER A 88 -3.56 -1.82 20.02
C SER A 88 -2.25 -1.07 19.79
N SER A 89 -1.24 -1.44 20.56
CA SER A 89 0.14 -0.98 20.45
C SER A 89 1.02 -1.99 19.68
N LEU A 90 0.41 -2.90 18.91
CA LEU A 90 1.13 -3.97 18.22
C LEU A 90 1.33 -3.64 16.74
N ILE A 91 2.50 -4.03 16.23
CA ILE A 91 2.83 -4.04 14.81
C ILE A 91 3.27 -5.44 14.43
N VAL A 92 2.91 -5.91 13.24
CA VAL A 92 3.43 -7.14 12.65
C VAL A 92 4.25 -6.81 11.42
N THR A 93 5.44 -7.40 11.29
CA THR A 93 6.27 -7.27 10.09
C THR A 93 6.54 -8.62 9.42
N SER A 94 6.70 -8.60 8.10
CA SER A 94 7.19 -9.71 7.29
C SER A 94 8.41 -9.28 6.48
N GLY A 95 9.30 -10.23 6.19
CA GLY A 95 10.52 -10.01 5.43
C GLY A 95 10.66 -10.96 4.22
N PRO A 96 11.87 -11.13 3.67
CA PRO A 96 12.18 -12.07 2.60
C PRO A 96 11.67 -13.49 2.85
N ALA A 97 11.59 -14.29 1.79
CA ALA A 97 11.25 -15.71 1.90
C ALA A 97 12.19 -16.38 2.93
N SER A 98 11.61 -17.15 3.85
CA SER A 98 12.23 -17.79 5.04
C SER A 98 12.22 -17.00 6.36
N CYS A 99 11.94 -15.69 6.34
CA CYS A 99 11.81 -14.92 7.58
C CYS A 99 10.49 -15.26 8.31
N PRO A 100 10.50 -15.34 9.66
CA PRO A 100 9.26 -15.42 10.42
C PRO A 100 8.46 -14.12 10.30
N LEU A 101 7.21 -14.14 10.75
CA LEU A 101 6.52 -12.90 11.05
C LEU A 101 6.97 -12.42 12.42
N TRP A 102 7.35 -11.16 12.54
CA TRP A 102 7.73 -10.55 13.80
C TRP A 102 6.57 -9.77 14.39
N VAL A 103 6.33 -9.93 15.68
CA VAL A 103 5.38 -9.12 16.44
C VAL A 103 6.17 -8.14 17.29
N TRP A 104 5.83 -6.87 17.15
CA TRP A 104 6.47 -5.74 17.82
C TRP A 104 5.47 -5.04 18.73
N GLN A 105 6.00 -4.49 19.80
CA GLN A 105 5.27 -3.65 20.74
C GLN A 105 5.81 -2.23 20.62
N ILE A 106 4.93 -1.29 20.27
CA ILE A 106 5.18 0.15 20.39
C ILE A 106 5.16 0.48 21.88
N GLY A 107 6.19 1.17 22.35
CA GLY A 107 6.28 1.60 23.74
C GLY A 107 5.15 2.57 24.13
N PRO A 108 4.80 2.63 25.42
CA PRO A 108 3.96 3.72 25.95
C PRO A 108 4.58 5.11 25.69
N GLU A 109 3.83 6.18 25.93
CA GLU A 109 4.27 7.56 25.65
C GLU A 109 5.58 7.97 26.36
N ASP A 110 5.92 7.33 27.47
CA ASP A 110 7.16 7.55 28.23
C ASP A 110 8.34 6.69 27.75
N ARG A 111 8.13 5.84 26.74
CA ARG A 111 9.15 4.98 26.13
C ARG A 111 9.13 5.10 24.62
N ASP A 112 10.17 5.70 24.07
CA ASP A 112 10.42 5.92 22.65
C ASP A 112 10.93 4.67 21.90
N VAL A 113 10.58 3.46 22.35
CA VAL A 113 11.12 2.20 21.83
C VAL A 113 10.04 1.37 21.14
N ILE A 114 10.36 0.83 19.97
CA ILE A 114 9.65 -0.28 19.33
C ILE A 114 10.48 -1.54 19.57
N GLN A 115 9.93 -2.49 20.31
CA GLN A 115 10.65 -3.72 20.69
C GLN A 115 9.99 -4.98 20.14
N PRO A 116 10.76 -5.98 19.69
CA PRO A 116 10.23 -7.27 19.29
C PRO A 116 9.76 -8.03 20.55
N ILE A 117 8.57 -8.63 20.49
CA ILE A 117 7.99 -9.38 21.63
C ILE A 117 7.83 -10.87 21.36
N SER A 118 7.56 -11.25 20.11
CA SER A 118 7.39 -12.65 19.71
C SER A 118 7.51 -12.81 18.20
N THR A 119 7.50 -14.06 17.74
CA THR A 119 7.41 -14.42 16.33
C THR A 119 6.22 -15.33 16.09
N LEU A 120 5.64 -15.24 14.89
CA LEU A 120 4.62 -16.18 14.41
C LEU A 120 5.22 -17.03 13.28
N PRO A 121 4.84 -18.32 13.19
CA PRO A 121 5.26 -19.17 12.09
C PRO A 121 4.76 -18.59 10.75
N SER A 122 5.69 -18.32 9.83
CA SER A 122 5.36 -18.01 8.44
C SER A 122 5.40 -19.28 7.59
N ASP A 123 4.84 -19.23 6.39
CA ASP A 123 4.95 -20.27 5.38
C ASP A 123 6.31 -20.22 4.64
N ALA A 124 7.38 -20.04 5.42
CA ALA A 124 8.76 -19.99 4.99
C ALA A 124 9.13 -21.08 3.98
N GLY A 125 9.79 -20.68 2.88
CA GLY A 125 10.37 -21.58 1.88
C GLY A 125 9.57 -21.76 0.59
N LYS A 126 8.41 -21.11 0.45
CA LYS A 126 7.51 -21.26 -0.71
C LYS A 126 7.77 -20.27 -1.88
N GLY A 127 8.97 -19.72 -1.98
CA GLY A 127 9.45 -18.93 -3.12
C GLY A 127 9.10 -17.44 -3.11
N THR A 128 8.03 -17.02 -2.41
CA THR A 128 7.69 -15.60 -2.23
C THR A 128 7.64 -15.24 -0.74
N TRP A 129 7.57 -13.94 -0.44
CA TRP A 129 7.46 -13.45 0.93
C TRP A 129 5.99 -13.38 1.40
N THR A 130 5.77 -13.62 2.69
CA THR A 130 4.43 -13.68 3.29
C THR A 130 3.73 -12.30 3.29
N ARG A 131 2.56 -12.22 2.63
CA ARG A 131 1.68 -11.05 2.73
C ARG A 131 0.93 -11.07 4.05
N ILE A 132 0.63 -9.89 4.59
CA ILE A 132 -0.07 -9.73 5.86
C ILE A 132 -1.20 -8.71 5.74
N ALA A 133 -2.29 -8.95 6.46
CA ALA A 133 -3.44 -8.06 6.55
C ALA A 133 -4.07 -8.09 7.94
N THR A 134 -4.56 -6.93 8.38
CA THR A 134 -5.18 -6.74 9.69
C THR A 134 -6.65 -6.39 9.53
N THR A 135 -7.42 -6.64 10.59
CA THR A 135 -8.82 -6.23 10.69
C THR A 135 -9.10 -5.77 12.12
N THR A 136 -10.18 -5.03 12.30
CA THR A 136 -10.66 -4.70 13.64
C THR A 136 -11.37 -5.94 14.20
N SER A 137 -10.85 -6.49 15.28
CA SER A 137 -11.38 -7.68 15.96
C SER A 137 -11.29 -7.50 17.48
N ALA A 138 -12.07 -8.29 18.21
CA ALA A 138 -12.05 -8.28 19.67
C ALA A 138 -10.72 -8.81 20.25
N SER A 139 -10.04 -9.72 19.53
CA SER A 139 -8.67 -10.14 19.84
C SER A 139 -7.70 -9.72 18.72
N PRO A 140 -6.43 -9.39 19.05
CA PRO A 140 -5.40 -9.12 18.07
C PRO A 140 -5.19 -10.30 17.10
N GLN A 141 -5.50 -10.10 15.82
CA GLN A 141 -5.44 -11.15 14.80
C GLN A 141 -4.71 -10.65 13.55
N ILE A 142 -4.03 -11.58 12.88
CA ILE A 142 -3.34 -11.33 11.62
C ILE A 142 -3.68 -12.40 10.59
N LEU A 143 -4.05 -11.95 9.39
CA LEU A 143 -4.22 -12.80 8.23
C LEU A 143 -2.91 -12.79 7.43
N HIS A 144 -2.40 -13.97 7.07
CA HIS A 144 -1.10 -14.06 6.41
C HIS A 144 -0.95 -15.27 5.50
N GLY A 145 -0.12 -15.13 4.46
CA GLY A 145 0.27 -16.19 3.54
C GLY A 145 1.09 -15.69 2.35
N SER A 146 2.03 -16.50 1.85
CA SER A 146 2.82 -16.24 0.65
C SER A 146 2.20 -16.85 -0.62
N GLN A 147 1.39 -17.92 -0.47
CA GLN A 147 0.71 -18.62 -1.54
C GLN A 147 -0.79 -18.76 -1.25
N ALA A 148 -1.59 -18.95 -2.30
CA ALA A 148 -3.04 -19.05 -2.16
C ALA A 148 -3.48 -20.17 -1.19
N ASP A 149 -2.82 -21.34 -1.23
CA ASP A 149 -3.07 -22.49 -0.35
C ASP A 149 -2.55 -22.35 1.09
N SER A 150 -1.77 -21.31 1.39
CA SER A 150 -1.08 -21.16 2.68
C SER A 150 -1.70 -20.11 3.60
N ILE A 151 -2.74 -19.41 3.10
CA ILE A 151 -3.37 -18.27 3.78
C ILE A 151 -4.11 -18.74 5.03
N ARG A 152 -3.77 -18.11 6.15
CA ARG A 152 -4.32 -18.45 7.46
C ARG A 152 -4.55 -17.20 8.31
N LEU A 153 -5.51 -17.31 9.22
CA LEU A 153 -5.80 -16.33 10.26
C LEU A 153 -5.22 -16.84 11.59
N THR A 154 -4.39 -16.03 12.22
CA THR A 154 -3.70 -16.37 13.48
C THR A 154 -4.04 -15.34 14.56
N ASP A 155 -4.37 -15.83 15.75
CA ASP A 155 -4.45 -15.03 16.96
C ASP A 155 -3.03 -14.69 17.44
N ILE A 156 -2.73 -13.41 17.61
CA ILE A 156 -1.36 -12.94 17.88
C ILE A 156 -0.94 -13.28 19.31
N GLU A 157 -1.84 -13.14 20.28
CA GLU A 157 -1.54 -13.36 21.69
C GLU A 157 -1.32 -14.85 22.01
N SER A 158 -2.25 -15.70 21.57
CA SER A 158 -2.16 -17.14 21.81
C SER A 158 -1.29 -17.87 20.80
N THR A 159 -0.87 -17.22 19.71
CA THR A 159 -0.16 -17.78 18.54
C THR A 159 -0.93 -18.90 17.82
N LYS A 160 -2.22 -19.11 18.15
CA LYS A 160 -3.03 -20.19 17.60
C LYS A 160 -3.59 -19.80 16.24
N GLN A 161 -3.55 -20.76 15.32
CA GLN A 161 -4.28 -20.67 14.06
C GLN A 161 -5.79 -20.76 14.33
N ILE A 162 -6.52 -19.73 13.92
CA ILE A 162 -7.98 -19.63 14.02
C ILE A 162 -8.63 -20.28 12.80
N HIS A 163 -8.10 -20.00 11.61
CA HIS A 163 -8.71 -20.41 10.34
C HIS A 163 -7.66 -20.59 9.25
N THR A 164 -7.93 -21.46 8.28
CA THR A 164 -7.18 -21.60 7.02
C THR A 164 -8.15 -21.36 5.88
N LEU A 165 -7.79 -20.47 4.96
CA LEU A 165 -8.62 -20.22 3.79
C LEU A 165 -8.56 -21.44 2.87
N GLY A 166 -9.73 -21.93 2.46
CA GLY A 166 -9.85 -23.06 1.55
C GLY A 166 -9.62 -22.68 0.09
N VAL A 167 -8.59 -21.89 -0.20
CA VAL A 167 -8.24 -21.48 -1.57
C VAL A 167 -7.27 -22.51 -2.17
N SER A 168 -7.51 -22.91 -3.41
CA SER A 168 -6.71 -23.91 -4.09
C SER A 168 -5.59 -23.30 -4.96
N GLY A 169 -4.45 -23.98 -4.98
CA GLY A 169 -3.30 -23.63 -5.83
C GLY A 169 -2.16 -22.99 -5.07
N SER A 170 -0.96 -23.08 -5.66
CA SER A 170 0.29 -22.58 -5.10
C SER A 170 0.70 -21.23 -5.68
N ASP A 171 -0.26 -20.44 -6.17
CA ASP A 171 0.03 -19.15 -6.80
C ASP A 171 0.49 -18.14 -5.74
N GLY A 172 1.56 -17.40 -6.05
CA GLY A 172 2.09 -16.36 -5.17
C GLY A 172 1.06 -15.26 -4.92
N VAL A 173 0.87 -14.88 -3.66
CA VAL A 173 -0.07 -13.83 -3.25
C VAL A 173 0.60 -12.46 -3.42
N SER A 174 -0.07 -11.54 -4.13
CA SER A 174 0.37 -10.15 -4.29
C SER A 174 -0.29 -9.21 -3.29
N THR A 175 -1.60 -9.34 -3.11
CA THR A 175 -2.40 -8.54 -2.17
C THR A 175 -3.23 -9.45 -1.29
N LEU A 176 -3.27 -9.11 0.00
CA LEU A 176 -4.14 -9.72 1.00
C LEU A 176 -4.83 -8.58 1.76
N CYS A 177 -6.16 -8.62 1.90
CA CYS A 177 -6.88 -7.61 2.68
C CYS A 177 -8.23 -8.12 3.17
N PHE A 178 -8.79 -7.42 4.15
CA PHE A 178 -10.16 -7.62 4.59
C PHE A 178 -11.10 -6.65 3.86
N LEU A 179 -12.21 -7.15 3.35
CA LEU A 179 -13.33 -6.30 2.90
C LEU A 179 -14.13 -5.77 4.09
N ASP A 180 -14.26 -6.60 5.13
CA ASP A 180 -14.89 -6.31 6.41
C ASP A 180 -14.34 -7.26 7.50
N SER A 181 -14.95 -7.27 8.70
CA SER A 181 -14.52 -8.14 9.82
C SER A 181 -14.53 -9.66 9.53
N ARG A 182 -15.11 -10.11 8.42
CA ARG A 182 -15.39 -11.53 8.12
C ARG A 182 -15.03 -11.92 6.70
N THR A 183 -15.04 -10.99 5.75
CA THR A 183 -14.78 -11.27 4.34
C THR A 183 -13.36 -10.84 3.98
N VAL A 184 -12.63 -11.77 3.36
CA VAL A 184 -11.24 -11.62 2.93
C VAL A 184 -11.18 -11.58 1.41
N PHE A 185 -10.35 -10.69 0.88
CA PHE A 185 -9.96 -10.65 -0.51
C PHE A 185 -8.48 -11.03 -0.68
N VAL A 186 -8.23 -11.85 -1.70
CA VAL A 186 -6.90 -12.31 -2.09
C VAL A 186 -6.70 -12.00 -3.57
N CYS A 187 -5.57 -11.38 -3.91
CA CYS A 187 -5.09 -11.32 -5.29
C CYS A 187 -3.77 -12.07 -5.38
N CYS A 188 -3.68 -12.96 -6.38
CA CYS A 188 -2.46 -13.64 -6.75
C CYS A 188 -1.73 -12.87 -7.86
N MET A 189 -0.42 -13.04 -7.91
CA MET A 189 0.45 -12.37 -8.87
C MET A 189 0.07 -12.67 -10.33
N ASN A 190 -0.51 -13.83 -10.61
CA ASN A 190 -0.96 -14.25 -11.94
C ASN A 190 -2.36 -13.71 -12.34
N GLY A 191 -2.94 -12.82 -11.53
CA GLY A 191 -4.26 -12.22 -11.74
C GLY A 191 -5.45 -13.02 -11.20
N ARG A 192 -5.25 -14.23 -10.64
CA ARG A 192 -6.34 -14.94 -9.94
C ARG A 192 -6.75 -14.16 -8.70
N GLN A 193 -8.05 -14.11 -8.43
CA GLN A 193 -8.62 -13.39 -7.30
C GLN A 193 -9.63 -14.25 -6.57
N PHE A 194 -9.68 -14.10 -5.24
CA PHE A 194 -10.59 -14.85 -4.38
C PHE A 194 -11.27 -13.95 -3.36
N ILE A 195 -12.53 -14.25 -3.10
CA ILE A 195 -13.29 -13.75 -1.95
C ILE A 195 -13.67 -14.92 -1.08
N ALA A 196 -13.29 -14.89 0.20
CA ALA A 196 -13.62 -15.93 1.16
C ALA A 196 -14.28 -15.32 2.41
N ASP A 197 -15.23 -16.04 2.99
CA ASP A 197 -15.79 -15.71 4.31
C ASP A 197 -15.13 -16.60 5.36
N ILE A 198 -14.45 -16.00 6.33
CA ILE A 198 -13.69 -16.74 7.36
C ILE A 198 -14.58 -17.61 8.27
N ARG A 199 -15.90 -17.41 8.22
CA ARG A 199 -16.88 -18.23 8.95
C ARG A 199 -17.24 -19.51 8.19
N MET A 200 -16.98 -19.56 6.87
CA MET A 200 -17.41 -20.62 5.97
C MET A 200 -16.18 -21.37 5.42
N PRO A 201 -15.75 -22.49 6.04
CA PRO A 201 -14.60 -23.23 5.57
C PRO A 201 -14.81 -23.76 4.14
N GLY A 202 -13.83 -23.56 3.27
CA GLY A 202 -13.82 -24.09 1.90
C GLY A 202 -14.63 -23.32 0.86
N ALA A 203 -15.35 -22.26 1.24
CA ALA A 203 -16.13 -21.45 0.31
C ALA A 203 -15.36 -20.19 -0.09
N ALA A 204 -14.81 -20.18 -1.31
CA ALA A 204 -14.26 -18.99 -1.92
C ALA A 204 -14.87 -18.76 -3.31
N SER A 205 -15.31 -17.53 -3.58
CA SER A 205 -15.65 -17.10 -4.94
C SER A 205 -14.35 -16.76 -5.67
N GLU A 206 -14.14 -17.34 -6.84
CA GLU A 206 -12.96 -17.11 -7.67
C GLU A 206 -13.30 -16.23 -8.87
N GLY A 207 -12.37 -15.37 -9.25
CA GLY A 207 -12.36 -14.67 -10.53
C GLY A 207 -10.93 -14.48 -11.01
N ARG A 208 -10.80 -13.83 -12.17
CA ARG A 208 -9.50 -13.53 -12.76
C ARG A 208 -9.53 -12.16 -13.40
N VAL A 209 -8.45 -11.41 -13.22
CA VAL A 209 -8.23 -10.14 -13.91
C VAL A 209 -7.31 -10.37 -15.11
N GLY A 210 -7.71 -9.81 -16.25
CA GLY A 210 -6.99 -9.94 -17.52
C GLY A 210 -7.33 -11.22 -18.28
N GLU A 211 -6.85 -11.28 -19.51
CA GLU A 211 -7.03 -12.45 -20.38
C GLU A 211 -6.03 -13.56 -20.06
N GLU A 212 -6.45 -14.80 -20.27
CA GLU A 212 -5.56 -15.97 -20.15
C GLU A 212 -4.44 -15.89 -21.19
N GLY A 213 -3.18 -15.88 -20.76
CA GLY A 213 -2.02 -15.92 -21.67
C GLY A 213 -0.91 -14.90 -21.39
N LEU A 214 -1.15 -13.94 -20.50
CA LEU A 214 -0.15 -12.95 -20.07
C LEU A 214 0.84 -13.56 -19.04
N SER A 215 1.67 -14.50 -19.49
CA SER A 215 2.51 -15.35 -18.62
C SER A 215 3.61 -14.62 -17.83
N CYS A 216 3.82 -13.33 -18.08
CA CYS A 216 4.87 -12.52 -17.43
C CYS A 216 4.33 -11.32 -16.66
N VAL A 217 3.00 -11.19 -16.58
CA VAL A 217 2.36 -10.01 -15.98
C VAL A 217 2.08 -10.26 -14.52
N THR A 218 2.62 -9.39 -13.66
CA THR A 218 2.32 -9.40 -12.23
C THR A 218 1.17 -8.45 -11.93
N TRP A 219 0.22 -8.91 -11.11
CA TRP A 219 -0.93 -8.14 -10.67
C TRP A 219 -0.84 -7.83 -9.19
N CYS A 220 -1.26 -6.64 -8.79
CA CYS A 220 -1.63 -6.33 -7.42
C CYS A 220 -2.98 -5.60 -7.38
N SER A 221 -3.55 -5.47 -6.19
CA SER A 221 -4.88 -4.91 -6.03
C SER A 221 -5.00 -4.06 -4.77
N ALA A 222 -6.04 -3.23 -4.75
CA ALA A 222 -6.52 -2.50 -3.59
C ALA A 222 -8.04 -2.53 -3.53
N VAL A 223 -8.57 -2.58 -2.32
CA VAL A 223 -10.01 -2.58 -2.08
C VAL A 223 -10.43 -1.22 -1.57
N HIS A 224 -11.50 -0.68 -2.15
CA HIS A 224 -12.25 0.41 -1.57
C HIS A 224 -13.29 -0.19 -0.61
N PRO A 225 -13.14 -0.04 0.72
CA PRO A 225 -14.12 -0.58 1.65
C PRO A 225 -15.46 0.13 1.47
N SER A 226 -16.57 -0.62 1.57
CA SER A 226 -17.91 -0.07 1.47
C SER A 226 -18.13 1.01 2.54
N LYS A 227 -18.55 2.20 2.13
CA LYS A 227 -19.05 3.24 3.03
C LYS A 227 -20.56 3.40 2.81
N GLU A 228 -21.31 3.18 3.89
CA GLU A 228 -22.72 3.49 4.17
C GLU A 228 -23.81 3.12 3.15
N ASP A 229 -23.55 3.03 1.85
CA ASP A 229 -24.45 2.51 0.80
C ASP A 229 -23.72 2.07 -0.49
N VAL A 230 -22.41 2.32 -0.62
CA VAL A 230 -21.64 2.00 -1.83
C VAL A 230 -20.97 0.65 -1.68
N CYS A 231 -21.23 -0.26 -2.64
CA CYS A 231 -20.56 -1.56 -2.66
C CYS A 231 -19.04 -1.40 -2.77
N SER A 232 -18.31 -2.24 -2.03
CA SER A 232 -16.85 -2.29 -2.13
C SER A 232 -16.44 -2.51 -3.59
N THR A 233 -15.32 -1.92 -4.00
CA THR A 233 -14.78 -2.08 -5.36
C THR A 233 -13.33 -2.51 -5.27
N VAL A 234 -12.94 -3.49 -6.08
CA VAL A 234 -11.54 -3.93 -6.20
C VAL A 234 -10.92 -3.20 -7.37
N ALA A 235 -9.83 -2.47 -7.14
CA ALA A 235 -8.96 -1.98 -8.20
C ALA A 235 -7.78 -2.93 -8.35
N SER A 236 -7.48 -3.33 -9.58
CA SER A 236 -6.38 -4.23 -9.90
C SER A 236 -5.47 -3.58 -10.92
N VAL A 237 -4.16 -3.66 -10.72
CA VAL A 237 -3.16 -3.08 -11.60
C VAL A 237 -2.13 -4.13 -11.99
N SER A 238 -1.70 -4.08 -13.24
CA SER A 238 -0.69 -4.97 -13.81
C SER A 238 0.65 -4.26 -13.96
N SER A 239 1.75 -5.02 -13.99
CA SER A 239 3.09 -4.51 -14.29
C SER A 239 3.27 -3.98 -15.72
N GLU A 240 2.27 -4.14 -16.59
CA GLU A 240 2.24 -3.64 -17.97
C GLU A 240 1.38 -2.37 -18.13
N GLY A 241 0.85 -1.82 -17.04
CA GLY A 241 0.02 -0.62 -17.12
C GLY A 241 -1.44 -0.89 -17.48
N HIS A 242 -1.95 -2.09 -17.17
CA HIS A 242 -3.38 -2.40 -17.28
C HIS A 242 -4.06 -2.23 -15.92
N MET A 243 -5.26 -1.66 -15.92
CA MET A 243 -6.08 -1.49 -14.74
C MET A 243 -7.53 -1.88 -14.96
N CYS A 244 -8.07 -2.60 -13.98
CA CYS A 244 -9.46 -3.03 -13.97
C CYS A 244 -10.08 -2.75 -12.60
N LEU A 245 -11.32 -2.26 -12.61
CA LEU A 245 -12.17 -2.16 -11.43
C LEU A 245 -13.23 -3.25 -11.49
N THR A 246 -13.39 -4.04 -10.43
CA THR A 246 -14.36 -5.14 -10.34
C THR A 246 -15.20 -5.02 -9.08
N ASP A 247 -16.40 -5.60 -9.14
CA ASP A 247 -17.24 -5.81 -7.97
C ASP A 247 -16.77 -7.09 -7.24
N PRO A 248 -16.50 -7.07 -5.93
CA PRO A 248 -16.14 -8.28 -5.19
C PRO A 248 -17.18 -9.40 -5.27
N ARG A 249 -18.44 -9.08 -5.56
CA ARG A 249 -19.52 -10.06 -5.76
C ARG A 249 -19.44 -10.76 -7.11
N ASN A 250 -18.72 -10.19 -8.07
CA ASN A 250 -18.47 -10.76 -9.39
C ASN A 250 -17.12 -10.31 -9.94
N LEU A 251 -16.06 -10.98 -9.46
CA LEU A 251 -14.68 -10.69 -9.85
C LEU A 251 -14.37 -10.99 -11.33
N SER A 252 -15.24 -11.73 -12.03
CA SER A 252 -15.04 -12.15 -13.42
C SER A 252 -15.41 -11.07 -14.44
N VAL A 253 -16.13 -10.02 -14.04
CA VAL A 253 -16.64 -8.99 -14.96
C VAL A 253 -16.11 -7.62 -14.56
N PRO A 254 -15.20 -7.02 -15.35
CA PRO A 254 -14.73 -5.66 -15.12
C PRO A 254 -15.88 -4.64 -15.23
N LEU A 255 -16.00 -3.78 -14.22
CA LEU A 255 -16.87 -2.61 -14.23
C LEU A 255 -16.27 -1.50 -15.09
N LYS A 256 -14.96 -1.27 -14.93
CA LYS A 256 -14.20 -0.19 -15.56
C LYS A 256 -12.79 -0.65 -15.90
N CYS A 257 -12.27 -0.23 -17.05
CA CYS A 257 -10.93 -0.60 -17.52
C CYS A 257 -10.16 0.63 -18.01
N ALA A 258 -8.85 0.61 -17.81
CA ALA A 258 -7.93 1.67 -18.23
C ALA A 258 -6.54 1.11 -18.53
N THR A 259 -5.93 1.55 -19.63
CA THR A 259 -4.49 1.44 -19.84
C THR A 259 -3.86 2.81 -19.65
N TRP A 260 -2.56 2.86 -19.42
CA TRP A 260 -1.79 4.09 -19.62
C TRP A 260 -0.40 3.74 -20.12
N CYS A 261 0.22 4.69 -20.83
CA CYS A 261 1.57 4.51 -21.32
C CYS A 261 2.57 4.50 -20.15
N THR A 262 3.22 3.35 -19.92
CA THR A 262 4.34 3.23 -18.98
C THR A 262 5.66 3.27 -19.74
N PRO A 263 6.54 4.27 -19.52
CA PRO A 263 7.82 4.34 -20.24
C PRO A 263 8.75 3.18 -19.88
N ILE A 264 8.60 2.62 -18.68
CA ILE A 264 9.40 1.51 -18.15
C ILE A 264 8.43 0.54 -17.46
N PRO A 265 8.28 -0.71 -17.92
CA PRO A 265 7.52 -1.73 -17.20
C PRO A 265 8.06 -1.89 -15.78
N ALA A 266 7.18 -2.04 -14.80
CA ALA A 266 7.61 -2.18 -13.41
C ALA A 266 8.50 -3.43 -13.27
N ALA A 267 9.67 -3.29 -12.64
CA ALA A 267 10.50 -4.43 -12.31
C ALA A 267 9.69 -5.40 -11.45
N SER A 268 9.69 -6.69 -11.82
CA SER A 268 8.87 -7.71 -11.17
C SER A 268 9.08 -7.70 -9.65
N GLU A 269 7.96 -7.68 -8.92
CA GLU A 269 7.84 -7.93 -7.47
C GLU A 269 8.26 -6.84 -6.48
N GLN A 270 8.89 -5.73 -6.88
CA GLN A 270 9.47 -4.86 -5.84
C GLN A 270 8.49 -3.82 -5.29
N PHE A 271 7.84 -3.00 -6.13
CA PHE A 271 7.15 -1.81 -5.61
C PHE A 271 5.82 -1.45 -6.29
N LEU A 272 5.27 -2.35 -7.13
CA LEU A 272 3.98 -2.12 -7.78
C LEU A 272 2.88 -1.94 -6.72
N SER A 273 2.27 -0.75 -6.69
CA SER A 273 1.27 -0.39 -5.70
C SER A 273 0.10 0.34 -6.35
N ILE A 274 -1.10 0.03 -5.87
CA ILE A 274 -2.32 0.76 -6.14
C ILE A 274 -3.01 1.06 -4.81
N CYS A 275 -3.60 2.25 -4.67
CA CYS A 275 -4.35 2.62 -3.47
C CYS A 275 -5.58 3.45 -3.84
N TRP A 276 -6.68 3.21 -3.12
CA TRP A 276 -7.86 4.07 -3.19
C TRP A 276 -7.69 5.30 -2.31
N ALA A 277 -8.18 6.44 -2.78
CA ALA A 277 -8.24 7.65 -1.98
C ALA A 277 -9.38 7.55 -0.94
N PRO A 278 -9.08 7.62 0.38
CA PRO A 278 -10.09 7.44 1.42
C PRO A 278 -11.05 8.64 1.55
N ALA A 279 -10.59 9.82 1.14
CA ALA A 279 -11.30 11.09 1.26
C ALA A 279 -11.65 11.72 -0.10
N LEU A 280 -11.24 11.13 -1.23
CA LEU A 280 -11.53 11.67 -2.57
C LEU A 280 -12.21 10.61 -3.42
N SER A 281 -13.51 10.79 -3.67
CA SER A 281 -14.33 9.77 -4.34
C SER A 281 -13.83 9.43 -5.74
N ASP A 282 -13.86 8.13 -6.07
CA ASP A 282 -13.48 7.56 -7.38
C ASP A 282 -12.03 7.80 -7.81
N CYS A 283 -11.15 8.23 -6.89
CA CYS A 283 -9.74 8.42 -7.18
C CYS A 283 -8.88 7.24 -6.71
N ILE A 284 -7.95 6.86 -7.57
CA ILE A 284 -6.92 5.86 -7.28
C ILE A 284 -5.53 6.42 -7.59
N SER A 285 -4.54 5.96 -6.83
CA SER A 285 -3.13 6.24 -7.07
C SER A 285 -2.39 4.97 -7.48
N VAL A 286 -1.37 5.13 -8.32
CA VAL A 286 -0.52 4.04 -8.81
C VAL A 286 0.95 4.46 -8.73
N SER A 287 1.82 3.53 -8.32
CA SER A 287 3.27 3.71 -8.31
C SER A 287 4.02 2.40 -8.60
N GLY A 288 5.35 2.47 -8.69
CA GLY A 288 6.23 1.33 -8.90
C GLY A 288 6.80 1.20 -10.32
N PHE A 289 6.50 2.16 -11.21
CA PHE A 289 7.00 2.23 -12.59
C PHE A 289 8.19 3.22 -12.76
N GLY A 290 8.73 3.72 -11.66
CA GLY A 290 9.78 4.74 -11.62
C GLY A 290 9.54 5.74 -10.48
N GLY A 291 10.14 6.93 -10.57
CA GLY A 291 10.08 7.97 -9.52
C GLY A 291 8.78 8.79 -9.50
N SER A 292 7.67 8.22 -10.01
CA SER A 292 6.40 8.91 -10.14
C SER A 292 5.24 8.21 -9.43
N VAL A 293 4.32 9.01 -8.89
CA VAL A 293 2.98 8.55 -8.45
C VAL A 293 1.94 9.17 -9.37
N GLN A 294 1.09 8.33 -9.96
CA GLN A 294 0.05 8.76 -10.88
C GLN A 294 -1.30 8.68 -10.20
N ILE A 295 -2.12 9.72 -10.34
CA ILE A 295 -3.47 9.79 -9.80
C ILE A 295 -4.47 9.75 -10.95
N PHE A 296 -5.49 8.90 -10.83
CA PHE A 296 -6.55 8.75 -11.82
C PHE A 296 -7.92 9.03 -11.21
N ASP A 297 -8.78 9.71 -11.95
CA ASP A 297 -10.23 9.78 -11.69
C ASP A 297 -10.94 8.71 -12.52
N THR A 298 -11.63 7.80 -11.84
CA THR A 298 -12.28 6.65 -12.44
C THR A 298 -13.76 6.89 -12.78
N LYS A 299 -14.34 8.06 -12.48
CA LYS A 299 -15.78 8.36 -12.70
C LYS A 299 -16.22 8.13 -14.14
N ARG A 300 -15.40 8.58 -15.10
CA ARG A 300 -15.71 8.57 -16.53
C ARG A 300 -15.25 7.30 -17.25
N TRP A 301 -14.75 6.32 -16.53
CA TRP A 301 -14.31 5.08 -17.14
C TRP A 301 -15.50 4.18 -17.46
N ASP A 302 -15.34 3.39 -18.49
CA ASP A 302 -16.25 2.34 -18.92
C ASP A 302 -15.51 1.00 -18.93
N SER A 303 -16.22 -0.10 -19.21
CA SER A 303 -15.63 -1.44 -19.24
C SER A 303 -14.67 -1.67 -20.41
N ALA A 304 -14.58 -0.73 -21.36
CA ALA A 304 -13.70 -0.85 -22.51
C ALA A 304 -12.25 -0.51 -22.11
N MET A 305 -11.32 -1.38 -22.50
CA MET A 305 -9.89 -1.17 -22.34
C MET A 305 -9.43 0.02 -23.19
N LYS A 306 -9.25 1.19 -22.56
CA LYS A 306 -8.90 2.45 -23.24
C LYS A 306 -7.76 3.14 -22.49
N GLU A 307 -6.91 3.84 -23.24
CA GLU A 307 -5.88 4.69 -22.64
C GLU A 307 -6.53 5.86 -21.87
N ARG A 308 -6.08 6.08 -20.63
CA ARG A 308 -6.57 7.14 -19.74
C ARG A 308 -5.40 7.98 -19.27
N GLU A 309 -5.63 9.29 -19.21
CA GLU A 309 -4.67 10.22 -18.64
C GLU A 309 -4.82 10.31 -17.13
N ALA A 310 -3.69 10.42 -16.44
CA ALA A 310 -3.67 10.73 -15.03
C ALA A 310 -4.13 12.18 -14.81
N VAL A 311 -5.04 12.39 -13.85
CA VAL A 311 -5.46 13.75 -13.45
C VAL A 311 -4.35 14.51 -12.76
N PHE A 312 -3.36 13.78 -12.21
CA PHE A 312 -2.15 14.36 -11.64
C PHE A 312 -1.00 13.36 -11.67
N ILE A 313 0.22 13.85 -11.88
CA ILE A 313 1.45 13.03 -11.82
C ILE A 313 2.44 13.72 -10.89
N HIS A 314 2.69 13.12 -9.72
CA HIS A 314 3.79 13.52 -8.86
C HIS A 314 5.10 12.97 -9.43
N LYS A 315 6.05 13.84 -9.74
CA LYS A 315 7.39 13.48 -10.24
C LYS A 315 8.52 13.92 -9.30
N GLY A 316 8.22 14.19 -8.02
CA GLY A 316 9.20 14.75 -7.09
C GLY A 316 10.46 13.89 -6.97
N HIS A 317 10.31 12.57 -6.89
CA HIS A 317 11.43 11.64 -6.70
C HIS A 317 12.34 11.54 -7.93
N SER A 318 11.80 11.68 -9.15
CA SER A 318 12.62 11.71 -10.38
C SER A 318 13.39 13.01 -10.59
N VAL A 319 12.98 14.11 -9.93
CA VAL A 319 13.51 15.45 -10.20
C VAL A 319 14.73 15.77 -9.32
N MET A 320 14.87 15.13 -8.15
CA MET A 320 15.82 15.56 -7.13
C MET A 320 17.20 14.89 -7.19
N GLY A 321 17.41 13.88 -8.03
CA GLY A 321 18.74 13.34 -8.29
C GLY A 321 18.72 11.91 -8.80
N THR A 322 19.89 11.42 -9.19
CA THR A 322 20.14 10.00 -9.41
C THR A 322 20.63 9.37 -8.11
N CYS A 323 20.22 8.14 -7.82
CA CYS A 323 20.77 7.30 -6.75
C CYS A 323 22.30 7.18 -6.88
N GLU A 324 22.98 6.69 -5.82
CA GLU A 324 24.44 6.47 -5.83
C GLU A 324 24.93 5.59 -7.01
N ASP A 325 24.06 4.70 -7.53
CA ASP A 325 24.33 3.84 -8.67
C ASP A 325 24.00 4.49 -10.05
N GLY A 326 23.63 5.77 -10.05
CA GLY A 326 23.28 6.54 -11.25
C GLY A 326 21.87 6.29 -11.79
N ARG A 327 21.04 5.48 -11.12
CA ARG A 327 19.66 5.22 -11.54
C ARG A 327 18.70 6.27 -10.98
N GLU A 328 17.61 6.53 -11.69
CA GLU A 328 16.53 7.36 -11.13
C GLU A 328 15.87 6.64 -9.93
N PRO A 329 15.57 7.37 -8.84
CA PRO A 329 14.83 6.82 -7.72
C PRO A 329 13.49 6.22 -8.16
N THR A 330 13.15 5.05 -7.63
CA THR A 330 11.85 4.42 -7.86
C THR A 330 10.98 4.62 -6.64
N VAL A 331 9.71 4.98 -6.83
CA VAL A 331 8.74 5.03 -5.73
C VAL A 331 8.55 3.62 -5.19
N THR A 332 8.89 3.44 -3.91
CA THR A 332 8.88 2.16 -3.21
C THR A 332 7.59 1.91 -2.44
N ALA A 333 6.94 2.99 -1.99
CA ALA A 333 5.66 2.96 -1.30
C ALA A 333 4.93 4.29 -1.46
N HIS A 334 3.60 4.25 -1.39
CA HIS A 334 2.80 5.45 -1.19
C HIS A 334 1.55 5.13 -0.38
N ALA A 335 1.03 6.14 0.32
CA ALA A 335 -0.19 6.04 1.11
C ALA A 335 -0.95 7.37 1.06
N TRP A 336 -2.27 7.32 0.93
CA TRP A 336 -3.11 8.50 1.05
C TRP A 336 -3.21 8.96 2.51
N HIS A 337 -3.35 10.26 2.72
CA HIS A 337 -3.74 10.78 4.03
C HIS A 337 -5.15 10.28 4.40
N PRO A 338 -5.39 9.82 5.65
CA PRO A 338 -6.64 9.13 6.00
C PRO A 338 -7.92 9.94 5.77
N TRP A 339 -7.86 11.27 5.94
CA TRP A 339 -9.02 12.16 5.82
C TRP A 339 -8.77 13.44 5.01
N LYS A 340 -7.53 13.78 4.68
CA LYS A 340 -7.21 15.04 3.99
C LYS A 340 -7.25 14.78 2.49
N GLU A 341 -8.21 15.41 1.81
CA GLU A 341 -8.37 15.26 0.37
C GLU A 341 -7.09 15.66 -0.37
N ARG A 342 -6.80 14.93 -1.45
CA ARG A 342 -5.65 15.19 -2.34
C ARG A 342 -4.30 15.21 -1.65
N THR A 343 -4.16 14.62 -0.46
CA THR A 343 -2.87 14.49 0.21
C THR A 343 -2.36 13.07 0.15
N VAL A 344 -1.13 12.89 -0.34
CA VAL A 344 -0.46 11.60 -0.49
C VAL A 344 0.94 11.69 0.12
N LEU A 345 1.37 10.61 0.76
CA LEU A 345 2.77 10.36 1.10
C LEU A 345 3.36 9.39 0.09
N SER A 346 4.60 9.63 -0.33
CA SER A 346 5.35 8.71 -1.18
C SER A 346 6.81 8.62 -0.74
N ALA A 347 7.33 7.41 -0.69
CA ALA A 347 8.73 7.12 -0.40
C ALA A 347 9.41 6.57 -1.65
N ALA A 348 10.73 6.77 -1.77
CA ALA A 348 11.52 6.22 -2.87
C ALA A 348 12.79 5.48 -2.40
N SER A 349 13.42 4.82 -3.38
CA SER A 349 14.59 3.94 -3.17
C SER A 349 15.87 4.66 -2.75
N ASP A 350 15.88 5.99 -2.80
CA ASP A 350 16.98 6.85 -2.37
C ASP A 350 16.83 7.34 -0.91
N GLY A 351 15.73 6.99 -0.23
CA GLY A 351 15.45 7.47 1.13
C GLY A 351 14.57 8.73 1.18
N SER A 352 14.25 9.34 0.04
CA SER A 352 13.33 10.48 0.01
C SER A 352 11.91 10.08 0.38
N LEU A 353 11.25 10.93 1.17
CA LEU A 353 9.87 10.79 1.62
C LEU A 353 9.16 12.12 1.41
N HIS A 354 8.17 12.16 0.53
CA HIS A 354 7.40 13.36 0.23
C HIS A 354 6.01 13.28 0.85
N VAL A 355 5.51 14.41 1.36
CA VAL A 355 4.08 14.63 1.61
C VAL A 355 3.62 15.74 0.68
N TRP A 356 2.67 15.46 -0.20
CA TRP A 356 2.25 16.41 -1.21
C TRP A 356 0.74 16.51 -1.33
N ASN A 357 0.27 17.71 -1.66
CA ASN A 357 -1.09 18.05 -1.97
C ASN A 357 -1.13 18.85 -3.27
N TRP A 358 -2.00 18.47 -4.20
CA TRP A 358 -2.13 19.19 -5.48
C TRP A 358 -3.41 20.02 -5.54
N SER A 359 -3.30 21.13 -6.25
CA SER A 359 -4.44 22.01 -6.50
C SER A 359 -5.41 21.35 -7.49
N ASP A 360 -6.70 21.59 -7.29
CA ASP A 360 -7.68 21.36 -8.35
C ASP A 360 -7.48 22.49 -9.37
N LEU A 361 -6.68 22.25 -10.40
CA LEU A 361 -6.59 23.21 -11.48
C LEU A 361 -7.95 23.21 -12.20
N PRO A 362 -8.60 24.37 -12.37
CA PRO A 362 -9.79 24.42 -13.18
C PRO A 362 -9.42 23.90 -14.57
N VAL A 363 -10.23 22.99 -15.11
CA VAL A 363 -10.19 22.62 -16.53
C VAL A 363 -10.16 23.94 -17.28
N HIS A 364 -9.02 24.22 -17.93
CA HIS A 364 -8.84 25.48 -18.64
C HIS A 364 -9.93 25.57 -19.70
N ASP A 365 -10.82 26.55 -19.57
CA ASP A 365 -11.75 26.93 -20.62
C ASP A 365 -10.93 27.41 -21.83
N GLY A 366 -10.62 26.49 -22.74
CA GLY A 366 -10.48 26.72 -24.17
C GLY A 366 -9.55 27.84 -24.66
N THR A 367 -8.49 28.21 -23.95
CA THR A 367 -7.50 29.15 -24.48
C THR A 367 -6.11 28.54 -24.44
N GLU A 368 -5.68 28.06 -25.61
CA GLU A 368 -4.28 27.73 -25.92
C GLU A 368 -3.41 29.00 -25.82
N LEU A 369 -2.17 28.81 -25.37
CA LEU A 369 -1.09 29.81 -25.35
C LEU A 369 -0.64 30.20 -26.76
#